data_AF-A0A2K5C0Q3-F1
#
_entry.id   AF-A0A2K5C0Q3-F1
#
_cell.length_a   1.000
_cell.length_b   1.000
_cell.length_c   1.000
_cell.angle_alpha   90.00
_cell.angle_beta   90.00
_cell.angle_gamma   90.00
#
_symmetry.space_group_name_H-M   'P 1'
#
loop_
_entity.id
_entity.type
_entity.pdbx_description
1 polymer ?
#
loop_
_entity_poly.entity_id
_entity_poly.type
_entity_poly.pdbx_seq_one_letter_code
_entity_poly.pdbx_strand_id
1 'polypeptide(L)'
;MMVEDELALFDKSLNEFWNKFKSTDTSFQMAGLRDTYKDSLKAFAEKLSVKLKEEDRMVEMFLEYQNQISKQNKLIQEKKDNLLKLIAEVKDKKQELEVLTANIQDLKEEYSRKKETISTANKANAERLKRLQKSADLYKDRLGLEIRKIYGEKLQFIFTNIDPKNPESPFMFSLHLNEARDYEATRQAGSSS
;
A
#
# COMPACT_ATOMS: atom_id res chain seq x y z
N MET A 1 60.63 3.52 -19.17
CA MET A 1 61.43 2.28 -19.21
C MET A 1 61.62 1.73 -20.62
N MET A 2 60.62 1.18 -21.34
CA MET A 2 60.88 0.59 -22.68
C MET A 2 61.27 1.58 -23.80
N VAL A 3 60.83 2.84 -23.76
CA VAL A 3 61.17 3.84 -24.79
C VAL A 3 62.60 4.37 -24.63
N GLU A 4 63.06 4.49 -23.38
CA GLU A 4 64.41 4.95 -23.04
C GLU A 4 65.46 3.89 -23.44
N ASP A 5 65.15 2.60 -23.24
CA ASP A 5 66.03 1.50 -23.65
C ASP A 5 66.14 1.38 -25.19
N GLU A 6 65.06 1.66 -25.93
CA GLU A 6 65.08 1.67 -27.40
C GLU A 6 65.83 2.88 -27.97
N LEU A 7 65.71 4.05 -27.34
CA LEU A 7 66.49 5.25 -27.65
C LEU A 7 67.99 5.02 -27.40
N ALA A 8 68.34 4.38 -26.29
CA ALA A 8 69.72 4.03 -25.97
C ALA A 8 70.33 3.05 -26.98
N LEU A 9 69.55 2.10 -27.50
CA LEU A 9 69.97 1.20 -28.58
C LEU A 9 70.20 1.93 -29.91
N PHE A 10 69.34 2.90 -30.24
CA PHE A 10 69.51 3.73 -31.43
C PHE A 10 70.75 4.61 -31.33
N ASP A 11 70.96 5.29 -30.20
CA ASP A 11 72.15 6.11 -29.94
C ASP A 11 73.44 5.30 -29.99
N LYS A 12 73.42 4.08 -29.44
CA LYS A 12 74.54 3.15 -29.53
C LYS A 12 74.86 2.80 -31.00
N SER A 13 73.83 2.47 -31.78
CA SER A 13 73.98 2.17 -33.22
C SER A 13 74.49 3.37 -34.03
N LEU A 14 74.03 4.58 -33.69
CA LEU A 14 74.46 5.84 -34.32
C LEU A 14 75.94 6.12 -34.02
N ASN A 15 76.35 5.94 -32.78
CA ASN A 15 77.74 6.11 -32.37
C ASN A 15 78.68 5.08 -33.00
N GLU A 16 78.26 3.81 -33.10
CA GLU A 16 79.02 2.76 -33.80
C GLU A 16 79.18 3.05 -35.30
N PHE A 17 78.11 3.52 -35.95
CA PHE A 17 78.16 3.98 -37.34
C PHE A 17 79.13 5.15 -37.50
N TRP A 18 79.07 6.13 -36.58
CA TRP A 18 79.87 7.33 -36.70
C TRP A 18 81.37 7.09 -36.48
N ASN A 19 81.70 6.14 -35.59
CA ASN A 19 83.06 5.67 -35.38
C ASN A 19 83.61 4.89 -36.59
N LYS A 20 82.79 4.06 -37.25
CA LYS A 20 83.16 3.37 -38.51
C LYS A 20 83.35 4.33 -39.68
N PHE A 21 82.50 5.33 -39.78
CA PHE A 21 82.58 6.34 -40.84
C PHE A 21 83.88 7.14 -40.77
N LYS A 22 84.31 7.55 -39.56
CA LYS A 22 85.54 8.32 -39.37
C LYS A 22 86.83 7.52 -39.60
N SER A 23 86.77 6.18 -39.60
CA SER A 23 87.94 5.31 -39.69
C SER A 23 88.22 4.74 -41.09
N THR A 24 87.44 5.11 -42.12
CA THR A 24 87.52 4.50 -43.46
C THR A 24 87.97 5.50 -44.54
N ASP A 25 89.14 5.26 -45.14
CA ASP A 25 89.59 5.89 -46.40
C ASP A 25 89.03 5.10 -47.60
N THR A 26 88.71 5.80 -48.71
CA THR A 26 88.13 5.33 -50.01
C THR A 26 86.60 5.23 -50.18
N SER A 27 86.14 5.77 -51.31
CA SER A 27 84.75 6.12 -51.67
C SER A 27 83.80 4.95 -51.93
N PHE A 28 84.27 3.70 -52.02
CA PHE A 28 83.43 2.54 -52.37
C PHE A 28 82.71 1.89 -51.17
N GLN A 29 83.23 2.01 -49.94
CA GLN A 29 82.55 1.48 -48.73
C GLN A 29 81.48 2.41 -48.15
N MET A 30 81.46 3.67 -48.61
CA MET A 30 80.53 4.72 -48.17
C MET A 30 79.10 4.52 -48.66
N ALA A 31 78.91 3.79 -49.77
CA ALA A 31 77.59 3.47 -50.31
C ALA A 31 76.86 2.42 -49.46
N GLY A 32 77.52 1.32 -49.08
CA GLY A 32 76.91 0.27 -48.26
C GLY A 32 76.55 0.72 -46.84
N LEU A 33 77.38 1.58 -46.23
CA LEU A 33 77.06 2.24 -44.95
C LEU A 33 75.83 3.17 -45.07
N ARG A 34 75.71 3.90 -46.18
CA ARG A 34 74.55 4.76 -46.44
C ARG A 34 73.26 3.95 -46.61
N ASP A 35 73.31 2.84 -47.34
CA ASP A 35 72.14 1.99 -47.59
C ASP A 35 71.67 1.30 -46.30
N THR A 36 72.60 0.75 -45.50
CA THR A 36 72.26 0.15 -44.20
C THR A 36 71.66 1.16 -43.21
N TYR A 37 72.18 2.39 -43.17
CA TYR A 37 71.59 3.47 -42.38
C TYR A 37 70.16 3.81 -42.86
N LYS A 38 69.96 3.93 -44.18
CA LYS A 38 68.65 4.21 -44.78
C LYS A 38 67.63 3.11 -44.45
N ASP A 39 68.02 1.85 -44.52
CA ASP A 39 67.17 0.71 -44.19
C ASP A 39 66.84 0.67 -42.69
N SER A 40 67.81 0.98 -41.82
CA SER A 40 67.58 1.07 -40.36
C SER A 40 66.59 2.18 -40.00
N LEU A 41 66.69 3.33 -40.66
CA LEU A 41 65.79 4.47 -40.46
C LEU A 41 64.38 4.14 -40.97
N LYS A 42 64.28 3.43 -42.09
CA LYS A 42 63.01 2.95 -42.63
C LYS A 42 62.34 1.94 -41.68
N ALA A 43 63.08 0.95 -41.19
CA ALA A 43 62.57 -0.04 -40.24
C ALA A 43 62.11 0.62 -38.92
N PHE A 44 62.85 1.62 -38.44
CA PHE A 44 62.47 2.39 -37.26
C PHE A 44 61.20 3.21 -37.49
N ALA A 45 61.07 3.88 -38.64
CA ALA A 45 59.87 4.63 -39.01
C ALA A 45 58.63 3.72 -39.15
N GLU A 46 58.78 2.53 -39.73
CA GLU A 46 57.71 1.53 -39.81
C GLU A 46 57.28 1.06 -38.41
N LYS A 47 58.24 0.77 -37.52
CA LYS A 47 57.96 0.38 -36.13
C LYS A 47 57.22 1.48 -35.35
N LEU A 48 57.63 2.74 -35.51
CA LEU A 48 56.94 3.89 -34.91
C LEU A 48 55.52 4.04 -35.46
N SER A 49 55.32 3.84 -36.76
CA SER A 49 54.00 3.91 -37.37
C SER A 49 53.05 2.84 -36.85
N VAL A 50 53.56 1.61 -36.61
CA VAL A 50 52.77 0.53 -36.00
C VAL A 50 52.40 0.87 -34.56
N LYS A 51 53.36 1.31 -33.74
CA LYS A 51 53.09 1.72 -32.34
C LYS A 51 52.06 2.85 -32.26
N LEU A 52 52.14 3.85 -33.14
CA LEU A 52 51.17 4.96 -33.18
C LEU A 52 49.74 4.45 -33.46
N LYS A 53 49.59 3.53 -34.42
CA LYS A 53 48.28 2.92 -34.73
C LYS A 53 47.73 2.07 -33.58
N GLU A 54 48.61 1.38 -32.85
CA GLU A 54 48.23 0.63 -31.65
C GLU A 54 47.75 1.57 -30.53
N GLU A 55 48.45 2.68 -30.31
CA GLU A 55 48.05 3.72 -29.36
C GLU A 55 46.71 4.35 -29.73
N ASP A 56 46.50 4.72 -30.99
CA ASP A 56 45.22 5.25 -31.48
C ASP A 56 44.07 4.27 -31.19
N ARG A 57 44.29 2.97 -31.46
CA ARG A 57 43.31 1.91 -31.18
C ARG A 57 43.05 1.74 -29.68
N MET A 58 44.07 1.88 -28.84
CA MET A 58 43.89 1.85 -27.38
C MET A 58 43.07 3.05 -26.88
N VAL A 59 43.28 4.23 -27.46
CA VAL A 59 42.50 5.44 -27.14
C VAL A 59 41.04 5.25 -27.53
N GLU A 60 40.75 4.75 -28.73
CA GLU A 60 39.38 4.45 -29.17
C GLU A 60 38.68 3.47 -28.21
N MET A 61 39.37 2.39 -27.83
CA MET A 61 38.84 1.40 -26.90
C MET A 61 38.60 1.99 -25.51
N PHE A 62 39.49 2.84 -25.02
CA PHE A 62 39.33 3.53 -23.75
C PHE A 62 38.09 4.44 -23.76
N LEU A 63 37.88 5.22 -24.82
CA LEU A 63 36.71 6.08 -24.97
C LEU A 63 35.41 5.27 -25.01
N GLU A 64 35.41 4.12 -25.68
CA GLU A 64 34.23 3.24 -25.70
C GLU A 64 33.92 2.68 -24.30
N TYR A 65 34.94 2.22 -23.56
CA TYR A 65 34.73 1.79 -22.16
C TYR A 65 34.22 2.92 -21.27
N GLN A 66 34.78 4.13 -21.42
CA GLN A 66 34.31 5.29 -20.66
C GLN A 66 32.83 5.61 -20.95
N ASN A 67 32.41 5.51 -22.21
CA ASN A 67 31.02 5.68 -22.62
C ASN A 67 30.11 4.59 -22.02
N GLN A 68 30.55 3.33 -22.05
CA GLN A 68 29.81 2.22 -21.45
C GLN A 68 29.63 2.39 -19.93
N ILE A 69 30.70 2.78 -19.22
CA ILE A 69 30.65 3.08 -17.79
C ILE A 69 29.68 4.23 -17.50
N SER A 70 29.72 5.30 -18.30
CA SER A 70 28.80 6.43 -18.17
C SER A 70 27.33 6.00 -18.34
N LYS A 71 27.03 5.17 -19.34
CA LYS A 71 25.69 4.61 -19.55
C LYS A 71 25.24 3.73 -18.39
N GLN A 72 26.10 2.85 -17.89
CA GLN A 72 25.79 2.01 -16.73
C GLN A 72 25.53 2.84 -15.47
N ASN A 73 26.34 3.88 -15.22
CA ASN A 73 26.15 4.76 -14.08
C ASN A 73 24.80 5.50 -14.12
N LYS A 74 24.36 5.93 -15.31
CA LYS A 74 23.01 6.51 -15.48
C LYS A 74 21.91 5.51 -15.12
N LEU A 75 22.00 4.28 -15.63
CA LEU A 75 21.03 3.23 -15.30
C LEU A 75 21.02 2.88 -13.81
N ILE A 76 22.19 2.87 -13.16
CA ILE A 76 22.30 2.64 -11.71
C ILE A 76 21.59 3.76 -10.93
N GLN A 77 21.79 5.03 -11.32
CA GLN A 77 21.10 6.15 -10.68
C GLN A 77 19.58 6.07 -10.87
N GLU A 78 19.10 5.82 -12.08
CA GLU A 78 17.67 5.66 -12.34
C GLU A 78 17.05 4.54 -11.49
N LYS A 79 17.72 3.39 -11.38
CA LYS A 79 17.27 2.29 -10.53
C LYS A 79 17.28 2.67 -9.04
N LYS A 80 18.28 3.41 -8.59
CA LYS A 80 18.37 3.90 -7.21
C LYS A 80 17.22 4.85 -6.89
N ASP A 81 16.93 5.80 -7.77
CA ASP A 81 15.84 6.76 -7.58
C ASP A 81 14.47 6.07 -7.57
N ASN A 82 14.26 5.10 -8.47
CA ASN A 82 13.05 4.29 -8.48
C ASN A 82 12.90 3.46 -7.19
N LEU A 83 13.98 2.89 -6.68
CA LEU A 83 13.96 2.14 -5.42
C LEU A 83 13.62 3.06 -4.24
N LEU A 84 14.15 4.28 -4.20
CA LEU A 84 13.83 5.25 -3.15
C LEU A 84 12.35 5.66 -3.17
N LYS A 85 11.77 5.86 -4.36
CA LYS A 85 10.32 6.10 -4.50
C LYS A 85 9.50 4.92 -3.98
N LEU A 86 9.86 3.70 -4.34
CA LEU A 86 9.16 2.50 -3.87
C LEU A 86 9.26 2.33 -2.35
N ILE A 87 10.40 2.63 -1.74
CA ILE A 87 10.57 2.62 -0.28
C ILE A 87 9.63 3.63 0.39
N ALA A 88 9.50 4.84 -0.16
CA ALA A 88 8.57 5.84 0.35
C ALA A 88 7.11 5.35 0.26
N GLU A 89 6.68 4.83 -0.88
CA GLU A 89 5.32 4.30 -1.06
C GLU A 89 5.01 3.14 -0.09
N VAL A 90 5.97 2.23 0.14
CA VAL A 90 5.81 1.13 1.09
C VAL A 90 5.67 1.65 2.52
N LYS A 91 6.45 2.68 2.88
CA LYS A 91 6.36 3.31 4.20
C LYS A 91 5.01 3.98 4.42
N ASP A 92 4.52 4.72 3.43
CA ASP A 92 3.24 5.42 3.51
C ASP A 92 2.09 4.42 3.63
N LYS A 93 2.06 3.37 2.79
CA LYS A 93 1.07 2.30 2.88
C LYS A 93 1.10 1.57 4.22
N LYS A 94 2.28 1.40 4.83
CA LYS A 94 2.40 0.80 6.15
C LYS A 94 1.73 1.67 7.22
N GLN A 95 1.91 2.99 7.16
CA GLN A 95 1.27 3.92 8.09
C GLN A 95 -0.25 3.92 7.92
N GLU A 96 -0.75 3.90 6.67
CA GLU A 96 -2.18 3.77 6.40
C GLU A 96 -2.77 2.47 6.98
N LEU A 97 -2.03 1.36 6.86
CA LEU A 97 -2.43 0.07 7.42
C LEU A 97 -2.51 0.11 8.95
N GLU A 98 -1.55 0.75 9.61
CA GLU A 98 -1.56 0.94 11.07
C GLU A 98 -2.78 1.75 11.53
N VAL A 99 -3.10 2.85 10.84
CA VAL A 99 -4.30 3.67 11.12
C VAL A 99 -5.59 2.87 10.90
N LEU A 100 -5.69 2.14 9.80
CA LEU A 100 -6.88 1.33 9.51
C LEU A 100 -7.07 0.22 10.55
N THR A 101 -5.97 -0.40 10.99
CA THR A 101 -5.98 -1.44 12.02
C THR A 101 -6.49 -0.89 13.36
N ALA A 102 -6.03 0.29 13.76
CA ALA A 102 -6.53 0.97 14.97
C ALA A 102 -8.04 1.28 14.86
N ASN A 103 -8.48 1.84 13.74
CA ASN A 103 -9.90 2.15 13.51
C ASN A 103 -10.79 0.90 13.57
N ILE A 104 -10.34 -0.23 13.00
CA ILE A 104 -11.07 -1.51 13.07
C ILE A 104 -11.21 -1.98 14.52
N GLN A 105 -10.15 -1.84 15.32
CA GLN A 105 -10.17 -2.24 16.71
C GLN A 105 -11.15 -1.36 17.53
N ASP A 106 -11.10 -0.04 17.34
CA ASP A 106 -12.01 0.90 18.01
C ASP A 106 -13.48 0.60 17.66
N LEU A 107 -13.78 0.37 16.38
CA LEU A 107 -15.13 0.02 15.92
C LEU A 107 -15.62 -1.30 16.50
N LYS A 108 -14.72 -2.30 16.66
CA LYS A 108 -15.06 -3.59 17.25
C LYS A 108 -15.41 -3.45 18.73
N GLU A 109 -14.69 -2.59 19.46
CA GLU A 109 -14.96 -2.30 20.86
C GLU A 109 -16.26 -1.49 21.04
N GLU A 110 -16.48 -0.46 20.21
CA GLU A 110 -17.75 0.27 20.14
C GLU A 110 -18.94 -0.65 19.89
N TYR A 111 -18.83 -1.54 18.90
CA TYR A 111 -19.89 -2.49 18.56
C TYR A 111 -20.21 -3.40 19.73
N SER A 112 -19.17 -3.92 20.40
CA SER A 112 -19.32 -4.79 21.57
C SER A 112 -20.03 -4.06 22.73
N ARG A 113 -19.64 -2.82 23.02
CA ARG A 113 -20.29 -1.97 24.05
C ARG A 113 -21.77 -1.70 23.73
N LYS A 114 -22.07 -1.33 22.48
CA LYS A 114 -23.46 -1.08 22.02
C LYS A 114 -24.31 -2.35 22.13
N LYS A 115 -23.76 -3.50 21.73
CA LYS A 115 -24.44 -4.80 21.84
C LYS A 115 -24.76 -5.17 23.29
N GLU A 116 -23.82 -4.96 24.21
CA GLU A 116 -24.03 -5.21 25.63
C GLU A 116 -25.10 -4.29 26.23
N THR A 117 -25.09 -3.01 25.84
CA THR A 117 -26.08 -2.02 26.27
C THR A 117 -27.49 -2.43 25.84
N ILE A 118 -27.66 -2.82 24.57
CA ILE A 118 -28.94 -3.30 24.04
C ILE A 118 -29.39 -4.58 24.75
N SER A 119 -28.47 -5.52 24.99
CA SER A 119 -28.79 -6.76 25.70
C SER A 119 -29.30 -6.49 27.12
N THR A 120 -28.62 -5.61 27.85
CA THR A 120 -28.99 -5.22 29.21
C THR A 120 -30.34 -4.51 29.25
N ALA A 121 -30.55 -3.56 28.34
CA ALA A 121 -31.83 -2.83 28.22
C ALA A 121 -32.98 -3.78 27.87
N ASN A 122 -32.77 -4.73 26.95
CA ASN A 122 -33.78 -5.72 26.58
C ASN A 122 -34.13 -6.64 27.75
N LYS A 123 -33.14 -7.08 28.53
CA LYS A 123 -33.39 -7.88 29.74
C LYS A 123 -34.22 -7.09 30.76
N ALA A 124 -33.84 -5.84 31.04
CA ALA A 124 -34.59 -4.97 31.96
C ALA A 124 -36.03 -4.72 31.48
N ASN A 125 -36.22 -4.50 30.18
CA ASN A 125 -37.54 -4.31 29.57
C ASN A 125 -38.39 -5.59 29.65
N ALA A 126 -37.80 -6.77 29.40
CA ALA A 126 -38.50 -8.05 29.52
C ALA A 126 -38.95 -8.31 30.96
N GLU A 127 -38.10 -8.03 31.95
CA GLU A 127 -38.46 -8.15 33.37
C GLU A 127 -39.55 -7.15 33.78
N ARG A 128 -39.49 -5.91 33.29
CA ARG A 128 -40.53 -4.91 33.50
C ARG A 128 -41.85 -5.34 32.88
N LEU A 129 -41.83 -5.84 31.65
CA LEU A 129 -43.01 -6.35 30.95
C LEU A 129 -43.63 -7.53 31.70
N LYS A 130 -42.82 -8.48 32.17
CA LYS A 130 -43.29 -9.62 32.97
C LYS A 130 -43.99 -9.18 34.26
N ARG A 131 -43.46 -8.15 34.94
CA ARG A 131 -44.10 -7.57 36.14
C ARG A 131 -45.44 -6.91 35.81
N LEU A 132 -45.49 -6.14 34.74
CA LEU A 132 -46.73 -5.49 34.29
C LEU A 132 -47.78 -6.51 33.87
N GLN A 133 -47.39 -7.55 33.13
CA GLN A 133 -48.29 -8.63 32.75
C GLN A 133 -48.87 -9.31 33.99
N LYS A 134 -48.02 -9.69 34.96
CA LYS A 134 -48.48 -10.28 36.23
C LYS A 134 -49.48 -9.38 36.96
N SER A 135 -49.27 -8.06 36.96
CA SER A 135 -50.23 -7.13 37.57
C SER A 135 -51.54 -7.04 36.78
N ALA A 136 -51.49 -7.03 35.45
CA ALA A 136 -52.67 -7.03 34.59
C ALA A 136 -53.50 -8.32 34.78
N ASP A 137 -52.83 -9.47 34.84
CA ASP A 137 -53.47 -10.77 35.11
C ASP A 137 -54.15 -10.76 36.48
N LEU A 138 -53.51 -10.20 37.53
CA LEU A 138 -54.14 -10.08 38.85
C LEU A 138 -55.40 -9.20 38.84
N TYR A 139 -55.42 -8.10 38.08
CA TYR A 139 -56.62 -7.28 37.93
C TYR A 139 -57.72 -8.03 37.18
N LYS A 140 -57.36 -8.74 36.11
CA LYS A 140 -58.31 -9.58 35.35
C LYS A 140 -58.92 -10.66 36.23
N ASP A 141 -58.11 -11.41 36.97
CA ASP A 141 -58.57 -12.53 37.79
C ASP A 141 -59.40 -12.08 38.99
N ARG A 142 -59.03 -10.96 39.65
CA ARG A 142 -59.71 -10.50 40.87
C ARG A 142 -60.92 -9.62 40.62
N LEU A 143 -60.89 -8.79 39.57
CA LEU A 143 -61.98 -7.87 39.27
C LEU A 143 -62.90 -8.40 38.15
N GLY A 144 -62.51 -9.48 37.47
CA GLY A 144 -63.16 -9.89 36.23
C GLY A 144 -63.06 -8.79 35.16
N LEU A 145 -62.01 -7.96 35.18
CA LEU A 145 -61.90 -6.80 34.29
C LEU A 145 -60.65 -6.88 33.43
N GLU A 146 -60.85 -6.88 32.12
CA GLU A 146 -59.79 -6.79 31.13
C GLU A 146 -59.89 -5.48 30.34
N ILE A 147 -58.77 -4.75 30.20
CA ILE A 147 -58.68 -3.50 29.45
C ILE A 147 -57.74 -3.73 28.26
N ARG A 148 -58.23 -3.52 27.05
CA ARG A 148 -57.46 -3.69 25.81
C ARG A 148 -57.40 -2.38 25.03
N LYS A 149 -56.23 -2.08 24.46
CA LYS A 149 -56.12 -1.02 23.45
C LYS A 149 -56.59 -1.58 22.11
N ILE A 150 -57.57 -0.92 21.49
CA ILE A 150 -58.08 -1.26 20.15
C ILE A 150 -57.71 -0.14 19.16
N TYR A 151 -58.00 -0.36 17.87
CA TYR A 151 -57.68 0.61 16.81
C TYR A 151 -58.35 1.98 17.05
N GLY A 152 -57.67 3.06 16.64
CA GLY A 152 -58.20 4.42 16.73
C GLY A 152 -58.14 5.05 18.13
N GLU A 153 -57.08 4.76 18.89
CA GLU A 153 -56.84 5.30 20.25
C GLU A 153 -57.95 5.00 21.27
N LYS A 154 -58.77 3.97 21.02
CA LYS A 154 -59.84 3.56 21.94
C LYS A 154 -59.36 2.48 22.90
N LEU A 155 -59.93 2.48 24.10
CA LEU A 155 -59.77 1.44 25.11
C LEU A 155 -61.06 0.64 25.22
N GLN A 156 -60.99 -0.67 25.08
CA GLN A 156 -62.10 -1.58 25.31
C GLN A 156 -62.00 -2.13 26.73
N PHE A 157 -63.09 -1.98 27.48
CA PHE A 157 -63.26 -2.55 28.82
C PHE A 157 -64.15 -3.78 28.70
N ILE A 158 -63.70 -4.91 29.24
CA ILE A 158 -64.37 -6.20 29.18
C ILE A 158 -64.55 -6.70 30.62
N PHE A 159 -65.78 -6.82 31.07
CA PHE A 159 -66.16 -7.35 32.37
C PHE A 159 -66.64 -8.80 32.23
N THR A 160 -66.12 -9.68 33.06
CA THR A 160 -66.58 -11.06 33.31
C THR A 160 -67.07 -11.14 34.76
N ASN A 161 -67.58 -12.30 35.17
CA ASN A 161 -68.16 -12.55 36.50
C ASN A 161 -69.39 -11.67 36.84
N ILE A 162 -70.08 -11.15 35.82
CA ILE A 162 -71.30 -10.34 36.00
C ILE A 162 -72.55 -11.21 36.02
N ASP A 163 -72.65 -12.22 35.14
CA ASP A 163 -73.75 -13.18 35.13
C ASP A 163 -73.44 -14.36 36.07
N PRO A 164 -74.16 -14.55 37.18
CA PRO A 164 -73.93 -15.65 38.11
C PRO A 164 -74.14 -17.04 37.48
N LYS A 165 -74.93 -17.14 36.40
CA LYS A 165 -75.20 -18.40 35.71
C LYS A 165 -74.12 -18.73 34.68
N ASN A 166 -73.44 -17.71 34.16
CA ASN A 166 -72.35 -17.85 33.20
C ASN A 166 -71.24 -16.82 33.48
N PRO A 167 -70.36 -17.09 34.47
CA PRO A 167 -69.33 -16.14 34.88
C PRO A 167 -68.34 -15.74 33.76
N GLU A 168 -68.18 -16.57 32.73
CA GLU A 168 -67.30 -16.28 31.58
C GLU A 168 -67.94 -15.34 30.55
N SER A 169 -69.22 -15.00 30.69
CA SER A 169 -69.93 -14.11 29.76
C SER A 169 -69.33 -12.70 29.75
N PRO A 170 -68.85 -12.18 28.60
CA PRO A 170 -68.21 -10.88 28.53
C PRO A 170 -69.23 -9.74 28.35
N PHE A 171 -69.12 -8.70 29.18
CA PHE A 171 -69.85 -7.44 29.08
C PHE A 171 -68.87 -6.32 28.76
N MET A 172 -69.07 -5.62 27.64
CA MET A 172 -68.01 -4.78 27.08
C MET A 172 -68.49 -3.43 26.55
N PHE A 173 -67.64 -2.42 26.73
CA PHE A 173 -67.79 -1.10 26.11
C PHE A 173 -66.43 -0.55 25.70
N SER A 174 -66.41 0.37 24.75
CA SER A 174 -65.20 1.08 24.33
C SER A 174 -65.25 2.52 24.80
N LEU A 175 -64.13 3.07 25.23
CA LEU A 175 -63.95 4.44 25.68
C LEU A 175 -62.86 5.09 24.83
N HIS A 176 -63.07 6.35 24.44
CA HIS A 176 -62.05 7.15 23.81
C HIS A 176 -62.19 8.62 24.21
N LEU A 177 -61.15 9.40 23.95
CA LEU A 177 -61.18 10.85 24.14
C LEU A 177 -61.56 11.51 22.82
N ASN A 178 -62.48 12.46 22.85
CA ASN A 178 -62.82 13.27 21.68
C ASN A 178 -61.86 14.47 21.53
N GLU A 179 -62.09 15.33 20.53
CA GLU A 179 -61.26 16.52 20.27
C GLU A 179 -61.22 17.50 21.45
N ALA A 180 -62.29 17.55 22.25
CA ALA A 180 -62.38 18.37 23.46
C ALA A 180 -61.74 17.71 24.70
N ARG A 181 -61.17 16.49 24.55
CA ARG A 181 -60.66 15.62 25.63
C ARG A 181 -61.73 15.15 26.62
N ASP A 182 -62.99 15.11 26.19
CA ASP A 182 -64.07 14.49 26.95
C ASP A 182 -64.13 12.98 26.67
N TYR A 183 -64.60 12.22 27.67
CA TYR A 183 -64.75 10.77 27.58
C TYR A 183 -66.02 10.40 26.81
N GLU A 184 -65.86 9.70 25.69
CA GLU A 184 -66.98 9.15 24.91
C GLU A 184 -66.98 7.63 24.95
N ALA A 185 -68.10 7.06 25.42
CA ALA A 185 -68.31 5.63 25.53
C ALA A 185 -69.19 5.10 24.38
N THR A 186 -68.74 4.04 23.71
CA THR A 186 -69.51 3.30 22.71
C THR A 186 -69.81 1.90 23.26
N ARG A 187 -71.10 1.57 23.41
CA ARG A 187 -71.53 0.22 23.83
C ARG A 187 -71.40 -0.73 22.63
N GLN A 188 -70.77 -1.89 22.84
CA GLN A 188 -70.84 -3.00 21.90
C GLN A 188 -71.91 -3.96 22.41
N ALA A 189 -73.06 -4.03 21.74
CA ALA A 189 -74.06 -5.05 22.02
C ALA A 189 -73.50 -6.39 21.57
N GLY A 190 -73.33 -7.34 22.51
CA GLY A 190 -72.99 -8.72 22.16
C GLY A 190 -74.09 -9.28 21.27
N SER A 191 -73.75 -9.64 20.03
CA SER A 191 -74.64 -10.42 19.18
C SER A 191 -74.80 -11.80 19.83
N SER A 192 -75.96 -12.03 20.43
CA SER A 192 -76.43 -13.36 20.80
C SER A 192 -76.48 -14.18 19.50
N SER A 193 -75.60 -15.17 19.38
CA SER A 193 -75.64 -16.19 18.33
C SER A 193 -75.68 -17.54 19.02
#